data_AF-A0AA97KRU8-F1
#
_entry.id   AF-A0AA97KRU8-F1
#
_cell.length_a   1.000
_cell.length_b   1.000
_cell.length_c   1.000
_cell.angle_alpha   90.00
_cell.angle_beta   90.00
_cell.angle_gamma   90.00
#
_symmetry.space_group_name_H-M   'P 1'
#
loop_
_entity.id
_entity.type
_entity.pdbx_description
1 polymer ?
#
loop_
_entity_poly.entity_id
_entity_poly.type
_entity_poly.pdbx_seq_one_letter_code
_entity_poly.pdbx_strand_id
1 'polypeptide(L)'
;MKLMTVLLLVTLAMCCYSAGAEPCPILIDILTQFLFAPEQQYMETIAPFAPSREMKQAVSDLKQCALKLPIDVLLAKGRVLTNVLAKCSEMS
;
A
#
# COMPACT_ATOMS: atom_id res chain seq x y z
N MET A 1 4.79 42.46 6.67
CA MET A 1 4.58 41.63 5.46
C MET A 1 5.39 40.32 5.42
N LYS A 2 6.50 40.15 6.16
CA LYS A 2 7.27 38.88 6.19
C LYS A 2 6.75 37.81 7.17
N LEU A 3 6.05 38.21 8.23
CA LEU A 3 5.51 37.27 9.24
C LEU A 3 4.32 36.45 8.74
N MET A 4 3.44 37.08 7.95
CA MET A 4 2.30 36.39 7.31
C MET A 4 2.76 35.27 6.39
N THR A 5 3.85 35.49 5.64
CA THR A 5 4.42 34.49 4.73
C THR A 5 5.02 33.30 5.47
N VAL A 6 5.70 33.56 6.61
CA VAL A 6 6.24 32.49 7.46
C VAL A 6 5.12 31.69 8.13
N LEU A 7 4.07 32.35 8.64
CA LEU A 7 2.90 31.65 9.18
C LEU A 7 2.22 30.79 8.12
N LEU A 8 2.04 31.32 6.91
CA LEU A 8 1.47 30.57 5.77
C LEU A 8 2.31 29.35 5.41
N LEU A 9 3.63 29.46 5.42
CA LEU A 9 4.52 28.34 5.12
C LEU A 9 4.51 27.28 6.24
N VAL A 10 4.38 27.70 7.49
CA VAL A 10 4.26 26.78 8.65
C VAL A 10 2.91 26.07 8.65
N THR A 11 1.81 26.76 8.34
CA THR A 11 0.50 26.12 8.18
C THR A 11 0.46 25.24 6.94
N LEU A 12 1.09 25.63 5.83
CA LEU A 12 1.21 24.77 4.65
C LEU A 12 2.07 23.53 4.96
N ALA A 13 3.17 23.68 5.70
CA ALA A 13 3.97 22.56 6.16
C ALA A 13 3.16 21.65 7.10
N MET A 14 2.31 22.17 7.99
CA MET A 14 1.44 21.37 8.84
C MET A 14 0.23 20.76 8.10
N CYS A 15 -0.29 21.41 7.06
CA CYS A 15 -1.37 20.91 6.21
C CYS A 15 -0.85 19.90 5.15
N CYS A 16 0.42 19.98 4.76
CA CYS A 16 1.08 19.07 3.83
C CYS A 16 1.88 17.97 4.53
N TYR A 17 2.16 18.11 5.83
CA TYR A 17 2.60 17.00 6.67
C TYR A 17 1.37 16.15 6.90
N SER A 18 1.29 14.99 6.24
CA SER A 18 0.21 14.02 6.41
C SER A 18 0.26 13.45 7.83
N ALA A 19 -0.14 14.25 8.83
CA ALA A 19 -0.28 13.88 10.23
C ALA A 19 -1.51 12.97 10.46
N GLY A 20 -2.31 12.74 9.42
CA GLY A 20 -3.34 11.72 9.38
C GLY A 20 -3.51 11.13 8.00
N ALA A 21 -2.47 10.45 7.50
CA ALA A 21 -2.60 9.68 6.27
C ALA A 21 -3.42 8.41 6.55
N GLU A 22 -4.71 8.46 6.24
CA GLU A 22 -5.51 7.26 6.06
C GLU A 22 -4.75 6.27 5.16
N PRO A 23 -4.83 4.96 5.43
CA PRO A 23 -4.10 3.98 4.65
C PRO A 23 -4.53 4.06 3.18
N CYS A 24 -3.56 4.17 2.28
CA CYS A 24 -3.81 4.37 0.85
C CYS A 24 -4.68 3.25 0.28
N PRO A 25 -5.88 3.53 -0.24
CA PRO A 25 -6.84 2.49 -0.65
C PRO A 25 -6.29 1.63 -1.79
N ILE A 26 -5.50 2.22 -2.68
CA ILE A 26 -4.82 1.51 -3.77
C ILE A 26 -3.81 0.50 -3.23
N LEU A 27 -3.05 0.87 -2.19
CA LEU A 27 -2.08 -0.04 -1.58
C LEU A 27 -2.78 -1.20 -0.88
N ILE A 28 -3.91 -0.93 -0.19
CA ILE A 28 -4.74 -1.96 0.43
C ILE A 28 -5.25 -2.94 -0.64
N ASP A 29 -5.76 -2.45 -1.77
CA ASP A 29 -6.25 -3.29 -2.86
C ASP A 29 -5.13 -4.17 -3.43
N ILE A 30 -3.97 -3.59 -3.74
CA ILE A 30 -2.79 -4.33 -4.24
C ILE A 30 -2.38 -5.45 -3.28
N LEU A 31 -2.29 -5.15 -1.97
CA LEU A 31 -1.89 -6.13 -0.96
C LEU A 31 -2.94 -7.23 -0.78
N THR A 32 -4.22 -6.88 -0.86
CA THR A 32 -5.34 -7.83 -0.78
C THR A 32 -5.31 -8.77 -1.98
N GLN A 33 -5.15 -8.23 -3.19
CA GLN A 33 -5.04 -9.03 -4.41
C GLN A 33 -3.76 -9.87 -4.44
N PHE A 34 -2.66 -9.36 -3.91
CA PHE A 34 -1.42 -10.13 -3.75
C PHE A 34 -1.63 -11.37 -2.89
N LEU A 35 -2.39 -11.27 -1.79
CA LEU A 35 -2.64 -12.39 -0.90
C LEU A 35 -3.69 -13.37 -1.42
N PHE A 36 -4.77 -12.88 -2.05
CA PHE A 36 -5.97 -13.70 -2.27
C PHE A 36 -6.42 -13.87 -3.72
N ALA A 37 -6.01 -12.98 -4.64
CA ALA A 37 -6.44 -13.06 -6.03
C ALA A 37 -5.61 -14.10 -6.83
N PRO A 38 -6.10 -14.59 -7.97
CA PRO A 38 -5.28 -15.29 -8.95
C PRO A 38 -4.15 -14.39 -9.50
N GLU A 39 -3.09 -14.99 -10.06
CA GLU A 39 -1.96 -14.24 -10.61
C GLU A 39 -2.38 -13.22 -11.67
N GLN A 40 -3.24 -13.62 -12.62
CA GLN A 40 -3.68 -12.75 -13.71
C GLN A 40 -4.33 -11.46 -13.16
N GLN A 41 -5.26 -11.60 -12.22
CA GLN A 41 -5.95 -10.46 -11.64
C GLN A 41 -4.98 -9.53 -10.89
N TYR A 42 -4.07 -10.09 -10.10
CA TYR A 42 -3.03 -9.30 -9.42
C TYR A 42 -2.13 -8.55 -10.41
N MET A 43 -1.74 -9.22 -11.51
CA MET A 43 -0.89 -8.62 -12.54
C MET A 43 -1.58 -7.47 -13.28
N GLU A 44 -2.89 -7.55 -13.49
CA GLU A 44 -3.70 -6.45 -14.03
C GLU A 44 -3.72 -5.24 -13.08
N THR A 45 -3.91 -5.48 -11.78
CA THR A 45 -3.94 -4.43 -10.76
C THR A 45 -2.59 -3.76 -10.53
N ILE A 46 -1.48 -4.50 -10.58
CA ILE A 46 -0.14 -3.95 -10.34
C ILE A 46 0.48 -3.30 -11.59
N ALA A 47 -0.07 -3.54 -12.79
CA ALA A 47 0.49 -3.06 -14.06
C ALA A 47 0.80 -1.54 -14.11
N PRO A 48 -0.03 -0.64 -13.55
CA PRO A 48 0.28 0.80 -13.53
C PRO A 48 1.52 1.15 -12.68
N PHE A 49 1.88 0.30 -11.72
CA PHE A 49 2.97 0.51 -10.76
C PHE A 49 4.23 -0.28 -11.09
N ALA A 50 4.15 -1.22 -12.04
CA ALA A 50 5.26 -2.03 -12.54
C ALA A 50 5.49 -1.77 -14.04
N PRO A 51 5.99 -0.59 -14.45
CA PRO A 51 6.12 -0.22 -15.86
C PRO A 51 7.24 -0.98 -16.59
N SER A 52 8.35 -1.29 -15.91
CA SER A 52 9.50 -1.93 -16.52
C SER A 52 9.33 -3.46 -16.62
N ARG A 53 10.09 -4.10 -17.52
CA ARG A 53 10.07 -5.56 -17.64
C ARG A 53 10.57 -6.23 -16.35
N GLU A 54 11.61 -5.65 -15.76
CA GLU A 54 12.23 -6.13 -14.51
C GLU A 54 11.24 -6.03 -13.35
N MET A 55 10.49 -4.93 -13.25
CA MET A 55 9.45 -4.76 -12.23
C MET A 55 8.32 -5.76 -12.41
N LYS A 56 7.85 -5.98 -13.65
CA LYS A 56 6.82 -6.99 -13.95
C LYS A 56 7.25 -8.40 -13.58
N GLN A 57 8.51 -8.74 -13.87
CA GLN A 57 9.08 -10.03 -13.48
C GLN A 57 9.11 -10.16 -11.96
N ALA A 58 9.62 -9.15 -11.26
CA ALA A 58 9.73 -9.19 -9.80
C ALA A 58 8.36 -9.36 -9.11
N VAL A 59 7.33 -8.63 -9.55
CA VAL A 59 5.98 -8.76 -8.96
C VAL A 59 5.32 -10.09 -9.30
N SER A 60 5.56 -10.65 -10.50
CA SER A 60 5.11 -12.01 -10.85
C SER A 60 5.82 -13.08 -10.02
N ASP A 61 7.14 -13.01 -9.87
CA ASP A 61 7.91 -13.94 -9.05
C ASP A 61 7.44 -13.93 -7.58
N LEU A 62 7.18 -12.75 -7.02
CA LEU A 62 6.61 -12.59 -5.69
C LEU A 62 5.22 -13.22 -5.59
N LYS A 63 4.37 -13.02 -6.60
CA LYS A 63 3.02 -13.59 -6.63
C LYS A 63 3.05 -15.11 -6.70
N GLN A 64 3.92 -15.68 -7.54
CA GLN A 64 4.11 -17.12 -7.63
C GLN A 64 4.64 -17.72 -6.34
N CYS A 65 5.48 -17.00 -5.61
CA CYS A 65 5.89 -17.40 -4.27
C CYS A 65 4.69 -17.44 -3.31
N ALA A 66 3.85 -16.41 -3.31
CA ALA A 66 2.65 -16.35 -2.47
C ALA A 66 1.65 -17.48 -2.78
N LEU A 67 1.46 -17.83 -4.05
CA LEU A 67 0.55 -18.90 -4.48
C LEU A 67 0.99 -20.30 -4.03
N LYS A 68 2.27 -20.49 -3.70
CA LYS A 68 2.79 -21.76 -3.16
C LYS A 68 2.60 -21.89 -1.64
N LEU A 69 2.18 -20.81 -0.97
CA LEU A 69 1.93 -20.85 0.47
C LEU A 69 0.63 -21.60 0.76
N PRO A 70 0.57 -22.35 1.88
CA PRO A 70 -0.66 -22.99 2.28
C PRO A 70 -1.68 -21.94 2.76
N ILE A 71 -2.96 -22.29 2.67
CA ILE A 71 -4.07 -21.33 2.85
C ILE A 71 -4.10 -20.73 4.27
N ASP A 72 -3.74 -21.49 5.29
CA ASP A 72 -3.64 -21.03 6.68
C ASP A 72 -2.60 -19.93 6.84
N VAL A 73 -1.48 -20.02 6.12
CA VAL A 73 -0.42 -19.00 6.11
C VAL A 73 -0.89 -17.73 5.41
N LEU A 74 -1.64 -17.84 4.30
CA LEU A 74 -2.21 -16.68 3.62
C LEU A 74 -3.23 -15.94 4.50
N LEU A 75 -4.10 -16.69 5.19
CA LEU A 75 -5.05 -16.12 6.14
C LEU A 75 -4.35 -15.44 7.33
N ALA A 76 -3.29 -16.05 7.86
CA ALA A 76 -2.49 -15.46 8.93
C ALA A 76 -1.84 -14.13 8.47
N LYS A 77 -1.28 -14.09 7.25
CA LYS A 77 -0.72 -12.86 6.66
C LYS A 77 -1.80 -11.79 6.43
N GLY A 78 -2.98 -12.17 5.95
CA GLY A 78 -4.12 -11.27 5.82
C GLY A 78 -4.51 -10.64 7.15
N ARG A 79 -4.54 -11.42 8.23
CA ARG A 79 -4.80 -10.91 9.59
C ARG A 79 -3.74 -9.91 10.05
N VAL A 80 -2.45 -10.21 9.79
CA VAL A 80 -1.36 -9.27 10.10
C VAL A 80 -1.55 -7.96 9.32
N LEU A 81 -1.88 -8.04 8.04
CA LEU A 81 -2.18 -6.86 7.22
C LEU A 81 -3.33 -6.05 7.81
N THR A 82 -4.45 -6.67 8.18
CA THR A 82 -5.59 -5.99 8.82
C THR A 82 -5.18 -5.29 10.12
N ASN A 83 -4.38 -5.94 10.96
CA ASN A 83 -3.92 -5.34 12.22
C ASN A 83 -3.02 -4.12 11.99
N VAL A 84 -2.13 -4.20 11.00
CA VAL A 84 -1.28 -3.06 10.61
C VAL A 84 -2.13 -1.91 10.09
N LEU A 85 -3.09 -2.18 9.20
CA LEU A 85 -3.98 -1.16 8.64
C LEU A 85 -4.85 -0.51 9.72
N ALA A 86 -5.42 -1.30 10.63
CA ALA A 86 -6.16 -0.77 11.78
C ALA A 86 -5.29 0.17 12.61
N LYS A 87 -4.02 -0.20 12.84
CA LYS A 87 -3.10 0.67 13.59
C LYS A 87 -2.74 1.95 12.85
N CYS A 88 -2.61 1.90 11.53
CA CYS A 88 -2.37 3.08 10.69
C CYS A 88 -3.56 4.06 10.75
N SER A 89 -4.80 3.55 10.78
CA SER A 89 -6.01 4.38 10.90
C SER A 89 -6.23 4.99 12.28
N GLU A 90 -5.67 4.40 13.35
CA GLU A 90 -5.73 4.99 14.69
C GLU A 90 -4.74 6.16 14.90
N MET A 91 -3.76 6.31 14.01
CA MET A 91 -2.69 7.32 14.09
C MET A 91 -3.02 8.60 13.31
N SER A 92 -4.17 8.62 12.61
CA SER A 92 -4.69 9.74 11.82
C SER A 92 -5.79 10.50 12.52
#